data_AF-A0A2T7BC19-F1
#
_entry.id   AF-A0A2T7BC19-F1
#
_cell.length_a   1.000
_cell.length_b   1.000
_cell.length_c   1.000
_cell.angle_alpha   90.00
_cell.angle_beta   90.00
_cell.angle_gamma   90.00
#
_symmetry.space_group_name_H-M   'P 1'
#
loop_
_entity.id
_entity.type
_entity.pdbx_description
1 polymer ?
#
loop_
_entity_poly.entity_id
_entity_poly.type
_entity_poly.pdbx_seq_one_letter_code
_entity_poly.pdbx_strand_id
1 'polypeptide(L)'
;MTLNGYNFQQTNPINNRPDYCTKLQPKSTHMPFPKWIPLTALILCAAACRKKPLSDRPWEQGRVAGYAPVYDNSPSLKTLSLAGPMATKLPGKVLACGHYLLVPDSALQGIHVLDNSNPRAPQNKYFLQVPGFVTAGAKGNFLYVSNYNDLVTLDLSILPQLKETARAKGAIQAGMYPPYGGVYFECVDTTRGTVIGWVPATLTNPKCRT
;
A
#
# COMPACT_ATOMS: atom_id res chain seq x y z
N MET A 1 -12.93 8.69 23.37
CA MET A 1 -12.12 9.92 23.53
C MET A 1 -11.48 10.25 22.18
N THR A 2 -11.68 11.46 21.67
CA THR A 2 -11.23 11.92 20.35
C THR A 2 -9.85 12.55 20.43
N LEU A 3 -8.97 12.13 19.53
CA LEU A 3 -7.78 12.87 19.11
C LEU A 3 -7.82 13.02 17.59
N ASN A 4 -7.66 14.25 17.12
CA ASN A 4 -7.50 14.60 15.70
C ASN A 4 -8.47 13.90 14.73
N GLY A 5 -9.75 13.78 15.09
CA GLY A 5 -10.80 13.27 14.19
C GLY A 5 -10.94 11.74 14.09
N TYR A 6 -10.22 10.97 14.90
CA TYR A 6 -10.32 9.49 14.94
C TYR A 6 -10.99 9.01 16.24
N ASN A 7 -11.89 8.02 16.14
CA ASN A 7 -12.55 7.38 17.27
C ASN A 7 -11.90 6.01 17.56
N PHE A 8 -11.62 5.74 18.83
CA PHE A 8 -11.32 4.41 19.33
C PHE A 8 -12.63 3.62 19.48
N GLN A 9 -12.87 2.62 18.63
CA GLN A 9 -13.95 1.65 18.85
C GLN A 9 -13.45 0.61 19.84
N GLN A 10 -13.93 0.67 21.10
CA GLN A 10 -13.84 -0.48 22.00
C GLN A 10 -14.87 -1.51 21.53
N THR A 11 -14.43 -2.66 21.04
CA THR A 11 -15.35 -3.77 20.76
C THR A 11 -15.72 -4.50 22.06
N ASN A 12 -17.02 -4.73 22.25
CA ASN A 12 -17.69 -5.37 23.39
C ASN A 12 -17.34 -6.88 23.53
N PRO A 13 -17.52 -7.51 24.72
CA PRO A 13 -16.77 -8.69 25.16
C PRO A 13 -17.52 -10.01 24.94
N ILE A 14 -17.21 -10.77 23.88
CA ILE A 14 -17.40 -12.22 23.87
C ILE A 14 -16.22 -12.81 23.07
N ASN A 15 -15.31 -13.50 23.78
CA ASN A 15 -13.98 -14.03 23.39
C ASN A 15 -12.78 -13.13 23.72
N ASN A 16 -12.28 -13.29 24.95
CA ASN A 16 -11.17 -12.59 25.59
C ASN A 16 -9.79 -12.87 24.95
N ARG A 17 -9.53 -12.30 23.79
CA ARG A 17 -8.18 -11.84 23.44
C ARG A 17 -8.33 -10.55 22.63
N PRO A 18 -8.21 -9.36 23.24
CA PRO A 18 -8.29 -8.13 22.48
C PRO A 18 -7.18 -8.16 21.44
N ASP A 19 -7.55 -8.19 20.16
CA ASP A 19 -6.60 -8.00 19.07
C ASP A 19 -5.99 -6.61 19.28
N TYR A 20 -4.75 -6.61 19.75
CA TYR A 20 -4.00 -5.44 20.22
C TYR A 20 -3.82 -4.37 19.14
N CYS A 21 -4.19 -4.67 17.89
CA CYS A 21 -4.01 -3.77 16.76
C CYS A 21 -5.34 -3.56 16.03
N THR A 22 -5.73 -2.29 15.89
CA THR A 22 -7.01 -1.88 15.29
C THR A 22 -6.75 -0.81 14.22
N LYS A 23 -7.46 -0.91 13.10
CA LYS A 23 -7.44 0.12 12.05
C LYS A 23 -8.20 1.34 12.54
N LEU A 24 -7.56 2.50 12.55
CA LEU A 24 -8.25 3.77 12.80
C LEU A 24 -8.78 4.31 11.47
N GLN A 25 -10.10 4.57 11.39
CA GLN A 25 -10.71 5.23 10.23
C GLN A 25 -11.07 6.69 10.57
N PRO A 26 -10.86 7.64 9.64
CA PRO A 26 -11.27 9.02 9.84
C PRO A 26 -12.79 9.10 9.95
N LYS A 27 -13.31 10.00 10.81
CA LYS A 27 -14.76 10.24 10.92
C LYS A 27 -15.35 10.59 9.55
N SER A 28 -16.31 9.79 9.08
CA SER A 28 -17.18 10.14 7.96
C SER A 28 -18.06 11.32 8.37
N THR A 29 -17.78 12.51 7.84
CA THR A 29 -18.73 13.63 7.92
C THR A 29 -19.69 13.51 6.76
N HIS A 30 -20.82 12.83 6.98
CA HIS A 30 -21.97 12.88 6.08
C HIS A 30 -22.54 14.31 6.10
N MET A 31 -22.19 15.11 5.08
CA MET A 31 -22.97 16.32 4.78
C MET A 31 -24.24 15.90 4.04
N PRO A 32 -25.44 16.29 4.49
CA PRO A 32 -26.67 16.05 3.74
C PRO A 32 -26.67 16.93 2.48
N PHE A 33 -26.65 16.31 1.31
CA PHE A 33 -26.79 17.00 0.04
C PHE A 33 -28.22 17.56 -0.11
N PRO A 34 -28.41 18.85 -0.43
CA PRO A 34 -29.73 19.40 -0.70
C PRO A 34 -30.26 18.91 -2.06
N LYS A 35 -31.47 18.34 -2.06
CA LYS A 35 -32.16 17.80 -3.25
C LYS A 35 -32.83 18.92 -4.05
N TRP A 36 -32.13 19.53 -5.00
CA TRP A 36 -32.75 20.41 -6.00
C TRP A 36 -32.39 19.90 -7.41
N ILE A 37 -33.38 19.32 -8.10
CA ILE A 37 -33.28 18.91 -9.51
C ILE A 37 -34.12 19.89 -10.33
N PRO A 38 -33.52 20.79 -11.13
CA PRO A 38 -34.27 21.48 -12.18
C PRO A 38 -34.37 20.59 -13.42
N LEU A 39 -35.60 20.47 -13.90
CA LEU A 39 -35.98 19.77 -15.12
C LEU A 39 -35.70 20.69 -16.32
N THR A 40 -34.58 20.49 -17.03
CA THR A 40 -34.38 21.08 -18.38
C THR A 40 -33.99 19.99 -19.36
N ALA A 41 -34.79 19.92 -20.42
CA ALA A 41 -34.82 18.88 -21.42
C ALA A 41 -33.74 19.07 -22.51
N LEU A 42 -33.26 17.91 -22.98
CA LEU A 42 -33.03 17.54 -24.37
C LEU A 42 -31.92 18.23 -25.20
N ILE A 43 -31.15 17.36 -25.87
CA ILE A 43 -30.34 17.54 -27.09
C ILE A 43 -28.88 18.00 -26.88
N LEU A 44 -27.96 17.04 -26.84
CA LEU A 44 -27.10 16.67 -27.98
C LEU A 44 -26.28 15.43 -27.58
N CYS A 45 -26.67 14.24 -28.05
CA CYS A 45 -25.79 13.07 -28.00
C CYS A 45 -24.64 13.29 -28.98
N ALA A 46 -23.63 14.07 -28.56
CA ALA A 46 -22.29 13.86 -29.08
C ALA A 46 -21.93 12.43 -28.67
N ALA A 47 -22.00 11.49 -29.61
CA ALA A 47 -21.31 10.22 -29.52
C ALA A 47 -19.82 10.52 -29.44
N ALA A 48 -19.36 10.98 -28.29
CA ALA A 48 -17.96 11.03 -27.95
C ALA A 48 -17.50 9.58 -28.10
N CYS A 49 -16.71 9.31 -29.15
CA CYS A 49 -15.99 8.06 -29.31
C CYS A 49 -15.09 7.89 -28.07
N ARG A 50 -15.65 7.35 -26.99
CA ARG A 50 -14.89 6.86 -25.86
C ARG A 50 -14.10 5.68 -26.43
N LYS A 51 -12.85 5.92 -26.81
CA LYS A 51 -11.95 4.83 -27.17
C LYS A 51 -12.03 3.84 -26.02
N LYS A 52 -12.43 2.59 -26.31
CA LYS A 52 -12.52 1.54 -25.30
C LYS A 52 -11.20 1.46 -24.52
N PRO A 53 -11.23 1.14 -23.21
CA PRO A 53 -9.99 0.94 -22.46
C PRO A 53 -9.13 -0.13 -23.15
N LEU A 54 -7.81 -0.05 -22.99
CA LEU A 54 -6.89 -0.96 -23.68
C LEU A 54 -7.25 -2.42 -23.37
N SER A 55 -7.68 -2.71 -22.14
CA SER A 55 -8.21 -3.99 -21.66
C SER A 55 -9.29 -4.64 -22.53
N ASP A 56 -10.02 -3.85 -23.31
CA ASP A 56 -11.19 -4.31 -24.10
C ASP A 56 -10.91 -4.30 -25.60
N ARG A 57 -9.73 -3.83 -26.02
CA ARG A 57 -9.33 -3.80 -27.43
C ARG A 57 -8.80 -5.18 -27.85
N PRO A 58 -8.89 -5.56 -29.13
CA PRO A 58 -8.14 -6.70 -29.66
C PRO A 58 -6.64 -6.56 -29.38
N TRP A 59 -5.92 -7.67 -29.29
CA TRP A 59 -4.47 -7.66 -29.14
C TRP A 59 -3.79 -7.09 -30.39
N GLU A 60 -2.96 -6.07 -30.20
CA GLU A 60 -2.14 -5.53 -31.28
C GLU A 60 -1.07 -6.53 -31.70
N GLN A 61 -0.96 -6.74 -33.01
CA GLN A 61 0.09 -7.56 -33.62
C GLN A 61 1.22 -6.65 -34.07
N GLY A 62 2.44 -7.18 -34.07
CA GLY A 62 3.65 -6.45 -34.45
C GLY A 62 4.31 -5.73 -33.27
N ARG A 63 4.98 -4.62 -33.57
CA ARG A 63 5.80 -3.86 -32.62
C ARG A 63 4.99 -2.73 -32.01
N VAL A 64 4.87 -2.73 -30.68
CA VAL A 64 4.15 -1.68 -29.94
C VAL A 64 5.02 -1.10 -28.84
N ALA A 65 4.77 0.15 -28.48
CA ALA A 65 5.39 0.75 -27.30
C ALA A 65 4.78 0.17 -26.02
N GLY A 66 5.64 -0.11 -25.05
CA GLY A 66 5.23 -0.64 -23.75
C GLY A 66 6.35 -0.54 -22.74
N TYR A 67 6.33 -1.43 -21.75
CA TYR A 67 7.32 -1.46 -20.67
C TYR A 67 7.87 -2.86 -20.45
N ALA A 68 9.16 -2.95 -20.13
CA ALA A 68 9.82 -4.17 -19.70
C ALA A 68 10.15 -4.08 -18.20
N PRO A 69 9.99 -5.18 -17.44
CA PRO A 69 10.33 -5.23 -16.02
C PRO A 69 11.85 -5.19 -15.82
N VAL A 70 12.28 -4.47 -14.78
CA VAL A 70 13.66 -4.48 -14.29
C VAL A 70 13.72 -5.44 -13.11
N TYR A 71 14.56 -6.48 -13.22
CA TYR A 71 14.73 -7.50 -12.19
C TYR A 71 15.97 -7.24 -11.36
N ASP A 72 15.89 -7.59 -10.07
CA ASP A 72 17.03 -7.63 -9.16
C ASP A 72 16.88 -8.80 -8.18
N ASN A 73 18.02 -9.41 -7.84
CA ASN A 73 18.15 -10.56 -6.93
C ASN A 73 19.06 -10.24 -5.74
N SER A 74 19.43 -8.97 -5.56
CA SER A 74 20.32 -8.53 -4.50
C SER A 74 19.72 -8.86 -3.12
N PRO A 75 20.51 -9.45 -2.20
CA PRO A 75 20.03 -9.74 -0.84
C PRO A 75 19.58 -8.49 -0.08
N SER A 76 20.11 -7.32 -0.43
CA SER A 76 19.73 -6.02 0.14
C SER A 76 18.24 -5.70 0.00
N LEU A 77 17.57 -6.22 -1.04
CA LEU A 77 16.12 -6.05 -1.23
C LEU A 77 15.30 -6.67 -0.09
N LYS A 78 15.88 -7.63 0.65
CA LYS A 78 15.24 -8.36 1.73
C LYS A 78 15.59 -7.82 3.11
N THR A 79 16.54 -6.90 3.19
CA THR A 79 17.00 -6.31 4.44
C THR A 79 16.08 -5.18 4.85
N LEU A 80 15.45 -5.33 6.01
CA LEU A 80 14.68 -4.27 6.68
C LEU A 80 15.59 -3.60 7.71
N SER A 81 15.40 -2.31 7.93
CA SER A 81 16.18 -1.55 8.90
C SER A 81 15.29 -0.62 9.72
N LEU A 82 15.74 -0.35 10.95
CA LEU A 82 15.11 0.62 11.83
C LEU A 82 16.03 1.84 11.93
N ALA A 83 15.58 2.97 11.41
CA ALA A 83 16.26 4.23 11.54
C ALA A 83 15.67 5.06 12.68
N GLY A 84 16.39 6.12 13.06
CA GLY A 84 15.86 7.15 13.96
C GLY A 84 14.61 7.85 13.41
N PRO A 85 14.01 8.75 14.18
CA PRO A 85 12.81 9.45 13.77
C PRO A 85 13.08 10.29 12.52
N MET A 86 12.21 10.14 11.52
CA MET A 86 12.25 10.92 10.29
C MET A 86 11.09 11.91 10.25
N ALA A 87 11.25 13.00 9.51
CA ALA A 87 10.16 13.94 9.31
C ALA A 87 8.97 13.23 8.63
N THR A 88 7.80 13.32 9.24
CA THR A 88 6.58 12.68 8.75
C THR A 88 5.56 13.75 8.40
N LYS A 89 5.06 13.73 7.17
CA LYS A 89 3.69 14.20 6.96
C LYS A 89 2.80 13.01 7.30
N LEU A 90 1.71 13.21 8.04
CA LEU A 90 0.80 12.14 8.47
C LEU A 90 -0.45 11.98 7.55
N PRO A 91 -0.36 11.89 6.21
CA PRO A 91 -1.52 11.49 5.43
C PRO A 91 -1.63 9.95 5.42
N GLY A 92 -2.85 9.43 5.56
CA GLY A 92 -3.14 8.03 5.24
C GLY A 92 -3.62 7.17 6.41
N LYS A 93 -3.53 5.85 6.21
CA LYS A 93 -4.11 4.84 7.10
C LYS A 93 -3.20 4.59 8.29
N VAL A 94 -3.69 4.92 9.49
CA VAL A 94 -2.99 4.67 10.75
C VAL A 94 -3.38 3.30 11.31
N LEU A 95 -2.39 2.47 11.63
CA LEU A 95 -2.59 1.24 12.38
C LEU A 95 -2.19 1.49 13.84
N ALA A 96 -3.13 1.37 14.77
CA ALA A 96 -2.79 1.31 16.19
C ALA A 96 -2.36 -0.12 16.49
N CYS A 97 -1.24 -0.29 17.19
CA CYS A 97 -0.76 -1.60 17.63
C CYS A 97 -0.12 -1.42 19.00
N GLY A 98 -0.92 -1.64 20.04
CA GLY A 98 -0.55 -1.29 21.39
C GLY A 98 -0.45 0.19 21.67
N HIS A 99 0.66 0.58 22.30
CA HIS A 99 1.02 1.97 22.45
C HIS A 99 1.68 2.55 21.20
N TYR A 100 1.88 1.79 20.12
CA TYR A 100 2.42 2.34 18.87
C TYR A 100 1.32 2.75 17.89
N LEU A 101 1.54 3.87 17.20
CA LEU A 101 0.86 4.21 15.96
C LEU A 101 1.83 3.99 14.80
N LEU A 102 1.40 3.18 13.84
CA LEU A 102 2.16 2.83 12.65
C LEU A 102 1.57 3.58 11.47
N VAL A 103 2.39 4.41 10.83
CA VAL A 103 1.94 5.28 9.74
C VAL A 103 2.81 5.02 8.51
N PRO A 104 2.28 4.30 7.51
CA PRO A 104 2.91 4.18 6.19
C PRO A 104 3.31 5.55 5.63
N ASP A 105 4.53 5.67 5.12
CA ASP A 105 4.97 6.89 4.45
C ASP A 105 4.53 6.88 2.97
N SER A 106 4.10 8.04 2.47
CA SER A 106 3.61 8.19 1.10
C SER A 106 4.71 8.40 0.07
N ALA A 107 5.90 8.85 0.49
CA ALA A 107 7.04 9.17 -0.37
C ALA A 107 8.22 8.22 -0.16
N LEU A 108 8.39 7.72 1.07
CA LEU A 108 9.43 6.78 1.45
C LEU A 108 8.87 5.36 1.54
N GLN A 109 9.70 4.38 1.21
CA GLN A 109 9.34 2.97 1.34
C GLN A 109 9.49 2.51 2.79
N GLY A 110 8.44 2.70 3.59
CA GLY A 110 8.46 2.32 5.00
C GLY A 110 7.30 2.82 5.84
N ILE A 111 7.49 2.74 7.16
CA ILE A 111 6.47 3.00 8.17
C ILE A 111 7.09 3.82 9.30
N HIS A 112 6.46 4.94 9.64
CA HIS A 112 6.76 5.67 10.87
C HIS A 112 6.19 4.94 12.08
N VAL A 113 6.99 4.79 13.12
CA VAL A 113 6.60 4.16 14.39
C VAL A 113 6.56 5.24 15.46
N LEU A 114 5.35 5.64 15.86
CA LEU A 114 5.13 6.67 16.86
C LEU A 114 4.75 6.02 18.19
N ASP A 115 5.38 6.44 19.28
CA ASP A 115 4.93 6.14 20.63
C ASP A 115 3.71 7.01 20.96
N ASN A 116 2.63 6.36 21.36
CA ASN A 116 1.32 6.93 21.67
C ASN A 116 0.91 6.63 23.13
N SER A 117 1.88 6.40 24.02
CA SER A 117 1.65 6.27 25.47
C SER A 117 1.00 7.52 26.07
N ASN A 118 1.29 8.70 25.50
CA ASN A 118 0.49 9.91 25.70
C ASN A 118 -0.26 10.26 24.39
N PRO A 119 -1.55 9.91 24.28
CA PRO A 119 -2.31 10.16 23.06
C PRO A 119 -2.41 11.64 22.67
N ARG A 120 -2.31 12.57 23.64
CA ARG A 120 -2.35 14.01 23.37
C ARG A 120 -1.07 14.55 22.72
N ALA A 121 0.02 13.80 22.81
CA ALA A 121 1.31 14.17 22.24
C ALA A 121 2.07 12.92 21.76
N PRO A 122 1.63 12.27 20.66
CA PRO A 122 2.34 11.15 20.08
C PRO A 122 3.75 11.56 19.65
N GLN A 123 4.74 10.71 19.91
CA GLN A 123 6.14 10.98 19.61
C GLN A 123 6.63 10.08 18.49
N ASN A 124 7.12 10.65 17.38
CA ASN A 124 7.80 9.83 16.38
C ASN A 124 9.12 9.30 16.95
N LYS A 125 9.28 7.98 17.01
CA LYS A 125 10.46 7.33 17.58
C LYS A 125 11.37 6.76 16.50
N TYR A 126 10.79 6.13 15.48
CA TYR A 126 11.55 5.37 14.49
C TYR A 126 10.94 5.46 13.10
N PHE A 127 11.77 5.21 12.10
CA PHE A 127 11.33 4.89 10.75
C PHE A 127 11.75 3.47 10.39
N LEU A 128 10.77 2.58 10.21
CA LEU A 128 10.99 1.23 9.71
C LEU A 128 11.08 1.29 8.19
N GLN A 129 12.28 1.15 7.66
CA GLN A 129 12.52 1.09 6.22
C GLN A 129 12.25 -0.32 5.71
N VAL A 130 11.37 -0.42 4.71
CA VAL A 130 10.98 -1.69 4.10
C VAL A 130 11.09 -1.53 2.58
N PRO A 131 12.14 -2.05 1.94
CA PRO A 131 12.26 -1.99 0.49
C PRO A 131 11.04 -2.62 -0.21
N GLY A 132 10.55 -1.99 -1.27
CA GLY A 132 9.37 -2.45 -1.99
C GLY A 132 8.11 -2.50 -1.14
N PHE A 133 8.00 -1.61 -0.14
CA PHE A 133 6.81 -1.49 0.71
C PHE A 133 5.57 -1.12 -0.11
N VAL A 134 4.47 -1.84 0.13
CA VAL A 134 3.16 -1.60 -0.45
C VAL A 134 2.09 -1.52 0.63
N THR A 135 2.13 -2.41 1.61
CA THR A 135 1.09 -2.53 2.63
C THR A 135 1.59 -3.13 3.93
N ALA A 136 0.84 -2.85 5.00
CA ALA A 136 1.04 -3.44 6.31
C ALA A 136 -0.30 -3.83 6.96
N GLY A 137 -0.23 -4.84 7.80
CA GLY A 137 -1.24 -5.21 8.78
C GLY A 137 -0.57 -5.52 10.11
N ALA A 138 -1.32 -5.53 11.20
CA ALA A 138 -0.76 -5.84 12.50
C ALA A 138 -1.76 -6.63 13.35
N LYS A 139 -1.26 -7.51 14.22
CA LYS A 139 -2.05 -8.30 15.16
C LYS A 139 -1.20 -8.68 16.38
N GLY A 140 -1.72 -8.48 17.59
CA GLY A 140 -0.93 -8.69 18.81
C GLY A 140 0.31 -7.79 18.79
N ASN A 141 1.49 -8.32 19.11
CA ASN A 141 2.74 -7.54 19.02
C ASN A 141 3.39 -7.61 17.63
N PHE A 142 2.73 -8.23 16.65
CA PHE A 142 3.32 -8.53 15.36
C PHE A 142 2.85 -7.57 14.29
N LEU A 143 3.82 -7.04 13.55
CA LEU A 143 3.62 -6.25 12.36
C LEU A 143 3.93 -7.12 11.14
N TYR A 144 2.97 -7.22 10.24
CA TYR A 144 3.08 -7.91 8.96
C TYR A 144 3.27 -6.85 7.87
N VAL A 145 4.41 -6.86 7.18
CA VAL A 145 4.73 -5.91 6.11
C VAL A 145 5.00 -6.62 4.81
N SER A 146 4.56 -6.03 3.70
CA SER A 146 5.03 -6.43 2.38
C SER A 146 6.47 -5.96 2.17
N ASN A 147 7.34 -6.85 1.70
CA ASN A 147 8.67 -6.54 1.23
C ASN A 147 8.81 -7.14 -0.18
N TYR A 148 8.50 -6.34 -1.20
CA TYR A 148 8.24 -6.83 -2.55
C TYR A 148 7.25 -8.02 -2.52
N ASN A 149 7.68 -9.18 -3.00
CA ASN A 149 6.83 -10.36 -3.13
C ASN A 149 6.71 -11.15 -1.82
N ASP A 150 7.42 -10.75 -0.76
CA ASP A 150 7.41 -11.45 0.52
C ASP A 150 6.48 -10.77 1.52
N LEU A 151 5.91 -11.58 2.41
CA LEU A 151 5.27 -11.10 3.62
C LEU A 151 6.21 -11.36 4.81
N VAL A 152 6.59 -10.29 5.51
CA VAL A 152 7.53 -10.33 6.63
C VAL A 152 6.80 -10.03 7.92
N THR A 153 7.07 -10.82 8.95
CA THR A 153 6.52 -10.63 10.30
C THR A 153 7.62 -10.10 11.22
N LEU A 154 7.34 -8.97 11.86
CA LEU A 154 8.23 -8.29 12.80
C LEU A 154 7.61 -8.28 14.19
N ASP A 155 8.41 -8.53 15.22
CA ASP A 155 8.00 -8.38 16.63
C ASP A 155 8.27 -6.95 17.12
N LEU A 156 7.21 -6.21 17.42
CA LEU A 156 7.30 -4.83 17.90
C LEU A 156 7.56 -4.73 19.41
N SER A 157 7.45 -5.83 20.17
CA SER A 157 7.55 -5.79 21.64
C SER A 157 8.97 -5.54 22.16
N ILE A 158 9.99 -5.75 21.31
CA ILE A 158 11.40 -5.63 21.67
C ILE A 158 12.10 -4.45 20.99
N LEU A 159 11.34 -3.51 20.41
CA LEU A 159 11.91 -2.28 19.86
C LEU A 159 12.76 -1.54 20.93
N PRO A 160 13.91 -0.98 20.57
CA PRO A 160 14.40 -0.74 19.20
C PRO A 160 15.10 -1.92 18.51
N GLN A 161 15.21 -3.10 19.14
CA GLN A 161 15.76 -4.27 18.45
C GLN A 161 14.77 -4.76 17.39
N LEU A 162 15.14 -4.64 16.11
CA LEU A 162 14.33 -5.17 15.02
C LEU A 162 14.51 -6.70 14.95
N LYS A 163 13.43 -7.45 15.05
CA LYS A 163 13.43 -8.91 14.91
C LYS A 163 12.39 -9.38 13.91
N GLU A 164 12.88 -9.92 12.81
CA GLU A 164 12.10 -10.72 11.87
C GLU A 164 11.83 -12.08 12.50
N THR A 165 10.56 -12.39 12.78
CA THR A 165 10.16 -13.67 13.37
C THR A 165 9.75 -14.69 12.33
N ALA A 166 9.34 -14.23 11.14
CA ALA A 166 8.97 -15.09 10.02
C ALA A 166 8.99 -14.33 8.70
N ARG A 167 9.15 -15.08 7.61
CA ARG A 167 9.03 -14.59 6.24
C ARG A 167 8.37 -15.63 5.34
N ALA A 168 7.24 -15.27 4.75
CA ALA A 168 6.60 -16.05 3.70
C ALA A 168 7.04 -15.50 2.34
N LYS A 169 7.96 -16.23 1.68
CA LYS A 169 8.51 -15.84 0.38
C LYS A 169 7.45 -15.98 -0.71
N GLY A 170 7.33 -14.98 -1.59
CA GLY A 170 6.38 -15.03 -2.71
C GLY A 170 4.90 -15.02 -2.31
N ALA A 171 4.58 -14.67 -1.06
CA ALA A 171 3.21 -14.61 -0.56
C ALA A 171 2.40 -13.43 -1.13
N ILE A 172 3.06 -12.45 -1.75
CA ILE A 172 2.45 -11.23 -2.27
C ILE A 172 2.80 -11.10 -3.76
N GLN A 173 1.80 -10.77 -4.57
CA GLN A 173 1.97 -10.48 -6.01
C GLN A 173 2.28 -9.00 -6.25
N ALA A 174 3.29 -8.46 -5.56
CA ALA A 174 3.69 -7.07 -5.73
C ALA A 174 4.48 -6.88 -7.05
N GLY A 175 4.34 -5.72 -7.69
CA GLY A 175 5.16 -5.37 -8.87
C GLY A 175 4.87 -6.20 -10.13
N MET A 176 3.81 -7.01 -10.17
CA MET A 176 3.42 -7.80 -11.35
C MET A 176 2.91 -6.95 -12.52
N TYR A 177 2.61 -5.67 -12.26
CA TYR A 177 2.12 -4.71 -13.24
C TYR A 177 2.91 -3.40 -13.13
N PRO A 178 3.12 -2.68 -14.25
CA PRO A 178 3.65 -1.33 -14.21
C PRO A 178 2.65 -0.38 -13.52
N PRO A 179 3.12 0.73 -12.91
CA PRO A 179 2.25 1.71 -12.25
C PRO A 179 1.51 2.62 -13.25
N TYR A 180 1.38 2.19 -14.52
CA TYR A 180 0.79 2.96 -15.60
C TYR A 180 -0.46 2.23 -16.13
N GLY A 181 -1.57 2.94 -16.27
CA GLY A 181 -2.82 2.40 -16.83
C GLY A 181 -2.86 2.48 -18.36
N GLY A 182 -3.48 1.49 -19.00
CA GLY A 182 -3.68 1.47 -20.44
C GLY A 182 -2.39 1.31 -21.26
N VAL A 183 -1.46 0.49 -20.77
CA VAL A 183 -0.18 0.22 -21.44
C VAL A 183 0.00 -1.27 -21.70
N TYR A 184 0.75 -1.63 -22.75
CA TYR A 184 1.29 -2.97 -22.90
C TYR A 184 2.57 -3.12 -22.08
N PHE A 185 2.85 -4.35 -21.63
CA PHE A 185 4.10 -4.66 -20.95
C PHE A 185 4.55 -6.10 -21.21
N GLU A 186 5.84 -6.37 -21.04
CA GLU A 186 6.38 -7.74 -21.03
C GLU A 186 5.84 -8.46 -19.79
N CYS A 187 5.19 -9.61 -19.99
CA CYS A 187 4.66 -10.40 -18.87
C CYS A 187 5.80 -10.77 -17.90
N VAL A 188 5.56 -10.54 -16.61
CA VAL A 188 6.57 -10.82 -15.58
C VAL A 188 6.90 -12.30 -15.55
N ASP A 189 8.20 -12.59 -15.59
CA ASP A 189 8.77 -13.91 -15.34
C ASP A 189 9.34 -13.93 -13.92
N THR A 190 8.61 -14.58 -13.02
CA THR A 190 8.98 -14.66 -11.60
C THR A 190 10.27 -15.43 -11.34
N THR A 191 10.82 -16.13 -12.33
CA THR A 191 12.09 -16.86 -12.21
C THR A 191 13.32 -15.96 -12.40
N ARG A 192 13.15 -14.78 -13.02
CA ARG A 192 14.25 -13.83 -13.29
C ARG A 192 14.61 -12.95 -12.09
N GLY A 193 13.74 -12.91 -11.08
CA GLY A 193 13.99 -12.23 -9.82
C GLY A 193 12.85 -11.34 -9.36
N THR A 194 13.16 -10.42 -8.44
CA THR A 194 12.18 -9.45 -7.94
C THR A 194 12.07 -8.29 -8.92
N VAL A 195 10.86 -7.93 -9.33
CA VAL A 195 10.63 -6.73 -10.16
C VAL A 195 10.81 -5.49 -9.28
N ILE A 196 11.84 -4.68 -9.58
CA ILE A 196 12.16 -3.44 -8.87
C ILE A 196 11.74 -2.18 -9.62
N GLY A 197 11.31 -2.32 -10.88
CA GLY A 197 10.91 -1.20 -11.71
C GLY A 197 10.49 -1.62 -13.11
N TRP A 198 10.21 -0.61 -13.94
CA TRP A 198 9.76 -0.77 -15.31
C TRP A 198 10.44 0.28 -16.18
N VAL A 199 10.92 -0.12 -17.36
CA VAL A 199 11.57 0.77 -18.32
C VAL A 199 10.84 0.75 -19.66
N PRO A 200 10.78 1.87 -20.41
CA PRO A 200 10.18 1.88 -21.74
C PRO A 200 10.82 0.83 -22.66
N ALA A 201 10.00 0.13 -23.42
CA ALA A 201 10.42 -0.93 -24.32
C ALA A 201 9.57 -0.95 -25.60
N THR A 202 10.13 -1.52 -26.67
CA THR A 202 9.35 -1.93 -27.84
C THR A 202 9.05 -3.41 -27.73
N LEU A 203 7.78 -3.77 -27.64
CA LEU A 203 7.30 -5.13 -27.45
C LEU A 203 6.84 -5.70 -28.79
N THR A 204 7.11 -6.99 -29.02
CA THR A 204 6.61 -7.71 -30.19
C THR A 204 5.48 -8.64 -29.76
N ASN A 205 4.28 -8.47 -30.33
CA ASN A 205 3.09 -9.27 -30.01
C ASN A 205 2.85 -9.42 -28.49
N PRO A 206 2.67 -8.31 -27.75
CA PRO A 206 2.57 -8.36 -26.29
C PRO A 206 1.35 -9.18 -25.84
N LYS A 207 1.50 -9.85 -24.69
CA LYS A 207 0.45 -10.68 -24.07
C LYS A 207 -0.05 -10.14 -22.74
N CYS A 208 0.50 -9.02 -22.29
CA CYS A 208 0.15 -8.38 -21.03
C CYS A 208 -0.14 -6.90 -21.25
N ARG A 209 -1.19 -6.42 -20.57
CA ARG A 209 -1.64 -5.02 -20.57
C ARG A 209 -2.35 -4.67 -19.27
N THR A 210 -2.38 -3.38 -18.94
CA THR A 210 -3.16 -2.83 -17.82
C THR A 210 -4.54 -2.33 -18.24
#